data_AF-A0A2T2SZT0-F1
#
_entry.id   AF-A0A2T2SZT0-F1
#
_cell.length_a   1.000
_cell.length_b   1.000
_cell.length_c   1.000
_cell.angle_alpha   90.00
_cell.angle_beta   90.00
_cell.angle_gamma   90.00
#
_symmetry.space_group_name_H-M   'P 1'
#
loop_
_entity.id
_entity.type
_entity.pdbx_description
1 polymer ?
#
loop_
_entity_poly.entity_id
_entity_poly.type
_entity_poly.pdbx_seq_one_letter_code
_entity_poly.pdbx_strand_id
1 'polypeptide(L)'
;MLVLAIPGYIYYHQQQEQAANQQLGQILPVYEQGKYQQALDGTGDQAGLLTIADNYSNTDAGNLATFYAANALYRLEEYDRARTYFQRFEKEQDFLGASAFAAQAAIQENKGSLQEAAELYEQAASQYENKLTAPRYLLNAGQAYEEAGQYEAAMDAYQRIQEEYPESDQATKAEQYRARAEMRKKRATSS
;
A
#
# COMPACT_ATOMS: atom_id res chain seq x y z
N MET A 1 18.20 34.36 -18.99
CA MET A 1 16.90 33.83 -19.44
C MET A 1 16.42 32.72 -18.49
N LEU A 2 16.06 33.06 -17.26
CA LEU A 2 15.54 32.09 -16.26
C LEU A 2 14.11 32.43 -15.79
N VAL A 3 13.63 33.65 -16.08
CA VAL A 3 12.36 34.17 -15.55
C VAL A 3 11.13 33.64 -16.31
N LEU A 4 11.27 33.22 -17.58
CA LEU A 4 10.17 32.66 -18.38
C LEU A 4 10.06 31.13 -18.32
N ALA A 5 11.10 30.44 -17.83
CA ALA A 5 11.11 28.98 -17.74
C ALA A 5 10.16 28.46 -16.64
N ILE A 6 10.04 29.20 -15.52
CA ILE A 6 9.19 28.81 -14.39
C ILE A 6 7.69 28.98 -14.72
N PRO A 7 7.22 30.12 -15.26
CA PRO A 7 5.81 30.26 -15.68
C PRO A 7 5.42 29.28 -16.79
N GLY A 8 6.33 29.02 -17.75
CA GLY A 8 6.11 28.03 -18.81
C GLY A 8 6.00 26.60 -18.28
N TYR A 9 6.87 26.22 -17.34
CA TYR A 9 6.82 24.92 -16.65
C TYR A 9 5.52 24.75 -15.87
N ILE A 10 5.10 25.76 -15.11
CA ILE A 10 3.84 25.73 -14.33
C ILE A 10 2.63 25.57 -15.26
N TYR A 11 2.60 26.30 -16.39
CA TYR A 11 1.50 26.19 -17.35
C TYR A 11 1.44 24.80 -18.02
N TYR A 12 2.59 24.26 -18.42
CA TYR A 12 2.67 22.91 -18.99
C TYR A 12 2.24 21.83 -18.00
N HIS A 13 2.70 21.92 -16.75
CA HIS A 13 2.31 21.01 -15.67
C HIS A 13 0.80 21.08 -15.40
N GLN A 14 0.24 22.29 -15.32
CA GLN A 14 -1.20 22.47 -15.12
C GLN A 14 -2.03 21.88 -16.28
N GLN A 15 -1.55 21.99 -17.52
CA GLN A 15 -2.23 21.40 -18.68
C GLN A 15 -2.18 19.86 -18.64
N GLN A 16 -1.02 19.29 -18.27
CA GLN A 16 -0.88 17.85 -18.07
C GLN A 16 -1.79 17.34 -16.95
N GLU A 17 -1.86 18.05 -15.82
CA GLU A 17 -2.74 17.73 -14.69
C GLU A 17 -4.21 17.70 -15.12
N GLN A 18 -4.66 18.71 -15.88
CA GLN A 18 -6.04 18.75 -16.38
C GLN A 18 -6.35 17.60 -17.33
N ALA A 19 -5.44 17.28 -18.26
CA ALA A 19 -5.60 16.17 -19.19
C ALA A 19 -5.63 14.82 -18.47
N ALA A 20 -4.71 14.62 -17.50
CA ALA A 20 -4.65 13.41 -16.68
C ALA A 20 -5.92 13.23 -15.85
N ASN A 21 -6.41 14.29 -15.20
CA ASN A 21 -7.67 14.24 -14.43
C ASN A 21 -8.86 13.87 -15.32
N GLN A 22 -8.94 14.43 -16.54
CA GLN A 22 -10.02 14.10 -17.47
C GLN A 22 -9.98 12.63 -17.89
N GLN A 23 -8.80 12.10 -18.24
CA GLN A 23 -8.65 10.70 -18.62
C GLN A 23 -8.93 9.76 -17.44
N LEU A 24 -8.42 10.10 -16.26
CA LEU A 24 -8.64 9.34 -15.04
C LEU A 24 -10.13 9.27 -14.68
N GLY A 25 -10.83 10.40 -14.73
CA GLY A 25 -12.27 10.47 -14.47
C GLY A 25 -13.11 9.62 -15.44
N GLN A 26 -12.63 9.38 -16.66
CA GLN A 26 -13.30 8.49 -17.61
C GLN A 26 -13.07 7.01 -17.29
N ILE A 27 -11.88 6.63 -16.80
CA ILE A 27 -11.49 5.22 -16.61
C ILE A 27 -11.81 4.66 -15.22
N LEU A 28 -11.86 5.50 -14.18
CA LEU A 28 -12.19 5.05 -12.82
C LEU A 28 -13.54 4.32 -12.72
N PRO A 29 -14.63 4.74 -13.39
CA PRO A 29 -15.89 3.99 -13.36
C PRO A 29 -15.76 2.54 -13.88
N VAL A 30 -14.82 2.27 -14.80
CA VAL A 30 -14.54 0.91 -15.30
C VAL A 30 -13.82 0.08 -14.24
N TYR A 31 -12.87 0.69 -13.53
CA TYR A 31 -12.19 0.08 -12.39
C TYR A 31 -13.16 -0.24 -11.25
N GLU A 32 -14.07 0.69 -10.91
CA GLU A 32 -15.07 0.53 -9.85
C GLU A 32 -16.07 -0.59 -10.14
N GLN A 33 -16.33 -0.88 -11.42
CA GLN A 33 -17.11 -2.04 -11.87
C GLN A 33 -16.35 -3.38 -11.73
N GLY A 34 -15.10 -3.37 -11.27
CA GLY A 34 -14.25 -4.55 -11.14
C GLY A 34 -13.66 -5.04 -12.46
N LYS A 35 -13.76 -4.26 -13.54
CA LYS A 35 -13.21 -4.61 -14.87
C LYS A 35 -11.73 -4.24 -14.94
N TYR A 36 -10.91 -4.86 -14.08
CA TYR A 36 -9.53 -4.46 -13.85
C TYR A 36 -8.65 -4.48 -15.10
N GLN A 37 -8.73 -5.55 -15.92
CA GLN A 37 -7.97 -5.63 -17.16
C GLN A 37 -8.32 -4.49 -18.12
N GLN A 38 -9.63 -4.24 -18.31
CA GLN A 38 -10.11 -3.16 -19.15
C GLN A 38 -9.71 -1.79 -18.60
N ALA A 39 -9.72 -1.61 -17.27
CA ALA A 39 -9.28 -0.37 -16.64
C ALA A 39 -7.78 -0.13 -16.84
N LEU A 40 -6.95 -1.19 -16.78
CA LEU A 40 -5.50 -1.11 -17.02
C LEU A 40 -5.17 -0.73 -18.45
N ASP A 41 -5.80 -1.42 -19.41
CA ASP A 41 -5.48 -1.31 -20.83
C ASP A 41 -6.17 -0.12 -21.49
N GLY A 42 -7.37 0.24 -21.01
CA GLY A 42 -8.24 1.21 -21.66
C GLY A 42 -8.95 0.64 -22.88
N THR A 43 -9.30 1.52 -23.81
CA THR A 43 -9.86 1.17 -25.13
C THR A 43 -9.22 2.05 -26.21
N GLY A 44 -9.53 1.83 -27.49
CA GLY A 44 -8.98 2.63 -28.58
C GLY A 44 -9.22 4.15 -28.46
N ASP A 45 -10.32 4.55 -27.80
CA ASP A 45 -10.70 5.95 -27.62
C ASP A 45 -10.42 6.49 -26.20
N GLN A 46 -10.00 5.61 -25.28
CA GLN A 46 -9.87 5.94 -23.86
C GLN A 46 -8.58 5.36 -23.27
N ALA A 47 -7.71 6.24 -22.75
CA ALA A 47 -6.49 5.81 -22.08
C ALA A 47 -6.78 4.92 -20.86
N GLY A 48 -6.03 3.83 -20.73
CA GLY A 48 -6.05 2.98 -19.55
C GLY A 48 -5.19 3.53 -18.40
N LEU A 49 -5.37 2.99 -17.21
CA LEU A 49 -4.63 3.38 -15.99
C LEU A 49 -3.11 3.30 -16.18
N LEU A 50 -2.61 2.29 -16.90
CA LEU A 50 -1.16 2.17 -17.19
C LEU A 50 -0.66 3.33 -18.04
N THR A 51 -1.41 3.69 -19.08
CA THR A 51 -1.06 4.80 -19.97
C THR A 51 -1.07 6.13 -19.21
N ILE A 52 -2.06 6.35 -18.34
CA ILE A 52 -2.16 7.58 -17.55
C ILE A 52 -0.99 7.66 -16.55
N ALA A 53 -0.72 6.56 -15.84
CA ALA A 53 0.38 6.48 -14.87
C ALA A 53 1.76 6.73 -15.49
N ASP A 54 1.98 6.29 -16.73
CA ASP A 54 3.27 6.43 -17.42
C ASP A 54 3.42 7.79 -18.09
N ASN A 55 2.38 8.31 -18.75
CA ASN A 55 2.47 9.56 -19.52
C ASN A 55 2.33 10.82 -18.66
N TYR A 56 1.73 10.70 -17.47
CA TYR A 56 1.46 11.81 -16.56
C TYR A 56 2.10 11.57 -15.19
N SER A 57 3.22 10.85 -15.11
CA SER A 57 3.84 10.45 -13.83
C SER A 57 4.25 11.60 -12.90
N ASN A 58 4.27 12.83 -13.41
CA ASN A 58 4.61 14.07 -12.69
C ASN A 58 3.37 14.86 -12.21
N THR A 59 2.16 14.29 -12.36
CA THR A 59 0.88 14.92 -11.97
C THR A 59 0.23 14.15 -10.82
N ASP A 60 -0.62 14.82 -10.04
CA ASP A 60 -1.34 14.18 -8.93
C ASP A 60 -2.29 13.10 -9.45
N ALA A 61 -2.98 13.38 -10.57
CA ALA A 61 -3.81 12.41 -11.26
C ALA A 61 -3.00 11.21 -11.80
N GLY A 62 -1.78 11.42 -12.29
CA GLY A 62 -0.90 10.32 -12.72
C GLY A 62 -0.40 9.47 -11.55
N ASN A 63 -0.11 10.10 -10.41
CA ASN A 63 0.20 9.37 -9.17
C ASN A 63 -1.01 8.54 -8.70
N LEU A 64 -2.21 9.12 -8.73
CA LEU A 64 -3.44 8.38 -8.41
C LEU A 64 -3.70 7.23 -9.38
N ALA A 65 -3.50 7.44 -10.69
CA ALA A 65 -3.57 6.39 -11.70
C ALA A 65 -2.56 5.27 -11.44
N THR A 66 -1.35 5.61 -10.96
CA THR A 66 -0.31 4.64 -10.57
C THR A 66 -0.80 3.74 -9.44
N PHE A 67 -1.45 4.30 -8.41
CA PHE A 67 -2.06 3.52 -7.33
C PHE A 67 -3.16 2.57 -7.85
N TYR A 68 -4.09 3.09 -8.67
CA TYR A 68 -5.18 2.27 -9.21
C TYR A 68 -4.67 1.19 -10.16
N ALA A 69 -3.65 1.46 -10.96
CA ALA A 69 -2.98 0.47 -11.79
C ALA A 69 -2.35 -0.63 -10.93
N ALA A 70 -1.60 -0.25 -9.89
CA ALA A 70 -1.01 -1.21 -8.96
C ALA A 70 -2.08 -2.11 -8.29
N ASN A 71 -3.19 -1.50 -7.84
CA ASN A 71 -4.27 -2.26 -7.23
C ASN A 71 -4.96 -3.19 -8.24
N ALA A 72 -5.28 -2.71 -9.45
CA ALA A 72 -5.87 -3.54 -10.49
C ALA A 72 -4.98 -4.75 -10.83
N LEU A 73 -3.66 -4.54 -10.96
CA LEU A 73 -2.69 -5.62 -11.18
C LEU A 73 -2.67 -6.61 -10.00
N TYR A 74 -2.71 -6.11 -8.76
CA TYR A 74 -2.80 -6.96 -7.57
C TYR A 74 -4.08 -7.81 -7.57
N ARG A 75 -5.23 -7.23 -7.97
CA ARG A 75 -6.52 -7.94 -8.07
C ARG A 75 -6.57 -8.98 -9.19
N LEU A 76 -5.69 -8.85 -10.19
CA LEU A 76 -5.45 -9.83 -11.25
C LEU A 76 -4.32 -10.81 -10.91
N GLU A 77 -3.80 -10.77 -9.68
CA GLU A 77 -2.71 -11.63 -9.20
C GLU A 77 -1.38 -11.41 -9.94
N GLU A 78 -1.24 -10.30 -10.66
CA GLU A 78 -0.02 -9.89 -11.36
C GLU A 78 0.97 -9.21 -10.40
N TYR A 79 1.38 -9.93 -9.34
CA TYR A 79 2.05 -9.36 -8.18
C TYR A 79 3.39 -8.67 -8.47
N ASP A 80 4.16 -9.13 -9.45
CA ASP A 80 5.43 -8.49 -9.81
C ASP A 80 5.22 -7.11 -10.45
N ARG A 81 4.23 -7.00 -11.35
CA ARG A 81 3.84 -5.72 -11.93
C ARG A 81 3.19 -4.82 -10.89
N ALA A 82 2.30 -5.37 -10.06
CA ALA A 82 1.67 -4.64 -8.97
C ALA A 82 2.72 -4.01 -8.03
N ARG A 83 3.73 -4.79 -7.61
CA ARG A 83 4.84 -4.31 -6.78
C ARG A 83 5.57 -3.13 -7.44
N THR A 84 5.85 -3.24 -8.74
CA THR A 84 6.53 -2.19 -9.52
C THR A 84 5.74 -0.87 -9.49
N TYR A 85 4.43 -0.93 -9.72
CA TYR A 85 3.59 0.29 -9.67
C TYR A 85 3.39 0.80 -8.23
N PHE A 86 3.25 -0.06 -7.22
CA PHE A 86 3.22 0.39 -5.82
C PHE A 86 4.54 1.04 -5.37
N GLN A 87 5.68 0.65 -5.92
CA GLN A 87 6.97 1.30 -5.66
C GLN A 87 7.07 2.67 -6.31
N ARG A 88 6.49 2.84 -7.51
CA ARG A 88 6.42 4.13 -8.22
C ARG A 88 5.42 5.11 -7.59
N PHE A 89 4.37 4.62 -6.96
CA PHE A 89 3.37 5.45 -6.29
C PHE A 89 4.03 6.26 -5.16
N GLU A 90 3.92 7.58 -5.26
CA GLU A 90 4.32 8.53 -4.23
C GLU A 90 3.29 8.45 -3.10
N LYS A 91 3.71 7.91 -1.95
CA LYS A 91 2.84 7.61 -0.81
C LYS A 91 2.77 8.81 0.12
N GLU A 92 1.64 9.50 0.08
CA GLU A 92 1.31 10.54 1.06
C GLU A 92 0.92 9.93 2.42
N GLN A 93 0.97 10.73 3.50
CA GLN A 93 0.55 10.31 4.84
C GLN A 93 -0.98 10.21 4.95
N ASP A 94 -1.56 9.35 4.14
CA ASP A 94 -2.99 9.14 4.03
C ASP A 94 -3.35 7.65 3.90
N PHE A 95 -4.64 7.39 3.79
CA PHE A 95 -5.15 6.03 3.65
C PHE A 95 -4.60 5.31 2.42
N LEU A 96 -4.39 5.99 1.28
CA LEU A 96 -3.89 5.36 0.07
C LEU A 96 -2.42 4.96 0.22
N GLY A 97 -1.59 5.85 0.78
CA GLY A 97 -0.20 5.57 1.14
C GLY A 97 -0.06 4.35 2.05
N ALA A 98 -0.85 4.31 3.13
CA ALA A 98 -0.87 3.17 4.05
C ALA A 98 -1.33 1.88 3.35
N SER A 99 -2.38 1.95 2.52
CA SER A 99 -2.88 0.78 1.79
C SER A 99 -1.89 0.25 0.75
N ALA A 100 -1.07 1.12 0.15
CA ALA A 100 -0.02 0.70 -0.78
C ALA A 100 1.08 -0.11 -0.07
N PHE A 101 1.52 0.32 1.12
CA PHE A 101 2.44 -0.47 1.94
C PHE A 101 1.84 -1.81 2.35
N ALA A 102 0.58 -1.82 2.80
CA ALA A 102 -0.10 -3.06 3.18
C ALA A 102 -0.28 -4.03 2.00
N ALA A 103 -0.51 -3.51 0.79
CA ALA A 103 -0.58 -4.34 -0.42
C ALA A 103 0.79 -4.90 -0.81
N GLN A 104 1.86 -4.10 -0.68
CA GLN A 104 3.23 -4.59 -0.87
C GLN A 104 3.59 -5.67 0.17
N ALA A 105 3.19 -5.49 1.42
CA ALA A 105 3.37 -6.48 2.48
C ALA A 105 2.68 -7.80 2.13
N ALA A 106 1.41 -7.76 1.70
CA ALA A 106 0.66 -8.94 1.30
C ALA A 106 1.31 -9.68 0.11
N ILE A 107 1.89 -8.94 -0.85
CA ILE A 107 2.67 -9.53 -1.95
C ILE A 107 3.89 -10.29 -1.39
N GLN A 108 4.61 -9.71 -0.43
CA GLN A 108 5.79 -10.36 0.16
C GLN A 108 5.43 -11.56 1.03
N GLU A 109 4.33 -11.48 1.77
CA GLU A 109 3.80 -12.58 2.55
C GLU A 109 3.46 -13.78 1.64
N ASN A 110 2.80 -13.54 0.50
CA ASN A 110 2.51 -14.58 -0.49
C ASN A 110 3.79 -15.24 -1.05
N LYS A 111 4.87 -14.46 -1.20
CA LYS A 111 6.18 -14.95 -1.63
C LYS A 111 6.98 -15.67 -0.55
N GLY A 112 6.47 -15.72 0.69
CA GLY A 112 7.18 -16.28 1.85
C GLY A 112 8.27 -15.37 2.42
N SER A 113 8.38 -14.14 1.94
CA SER A 113 9.30 -13.11 2.48
C SER A 113 8.69 -12.46 3.72
N LEU A 114 8.46 -13.27 4.76
CA LEU A 114 7.66 -12.91 5.94
C LEU A 114 8.24 -11.74 6.74
N GLN A 115 9.55 -11.65 6.88
CA GLN A 115 10.17 -10.50 7.57
C GLN A 115 9.95 -9.19 6.82
N GLU A 116 10.16 -9.17 5.49
CA GLU A 116 9.92 -7.98 4.66
C GLU A 116 8.43 -7.61 4.68
N ALA A 117 7.54 -8.60 4.68
CA ALA A 117 6.10 -8.37 4.81
C ALA A 117 5.77 -7.67 6.14
N ALA A 118 6.35 -8.14 7.25
CA ALA A 118 6.13 -7.56 8.56
C ALA A 118 6.59 -6.08 8.63
N GLU A 119 7.79 -5.79 8.13
CA GLU A 119 8.33 -4.43 8.07
C GLU A 119 7.44 -3.49 7.22
N LEU A 120 6.93 -3.97 6.09
CA LEU A 120 5.99 -3.21 5.25
C LEU A 120 4.63 -2.99 5.93
N TYR A 121 4.14 -3.96 6.72
CA TYR A 121 2.92 -3.76 7.51
C TYR A 121 3.12 -2.74 8.64
N GLU A 122 4.29 -2.70 9.28
CA GLU A 122 4.60 -1.64 10.25
C GLU A 122 4.66 -0.27 9.58
N GLN A 123 5.28 -0.17 8.40
CA GLN A 123 5.25 1.05 7.60
C GLN A 123 3.81 1.46 7.27
N ALA A 124 2.95 0.52 6.89
CA ALA A 124 1.53 0.78 6.64
C ALA A 124 0.81 1.33 7.89
N ALA A 125 1.08 0.79 9.07
CA ALA A 125 0.50 1.25 10.33
C ALA A 125 0.94 2.67 10.70
N SER A 126 2.21 3.00 10.47
CA SER A 126 2.78 4.31 10.77
C SER A 126 2.54 5.36 9.68
N GLN A 127 2.27 4.96 8.44
CA GLN A 127 2.03 5.88 7.33
C GLN A 127 0.78 6.74 7.53
N TYR A 128 -0.25 6.16 8.15
CA TYR A 128 -1.50 6.84 8.45
C TYR A 128 -2.07 6.30 9.75
N GLU A 129 -1.75 6.98 10.85
CA GLU A 129 -2.24 6.64 12.20
C GLU A 129 -3.76 6.78 12.26
N ASN A 130 -4.45 5.68 12.03
CA ASN A 130 -5.89 5.63 11.96
C ASN A 130 -6.40 4.43 12.77
N LYS A 131 -7.29 4.72 13.73
CA LYS A 131 -7.84 3.73 14.67
C LYS A 131 -8.55 2.54 14.02
N LEU A 132 -8.93 2.63 12.75
CA LEU A 132 -9.58 1.54 12.01
C LEU A 132 -8.59 0.64 11.26
N THR A 133 -7.45 1.18 10.79
CA THR A 133 -6.54 0.45 9.89
C THR A 133 -5.19 0.15 10.50
N ALA A 134 -4.61 1.07 11.26
CA ALA A 134 -3.33 0.88 11.94
C ALA A 134 -3.30 -0.37 12.85
N PRO A 135 -4.29 -0.63 13.74
CA PRO A 135 -4.25 -1.84 14.57
C PRO A 135 -4.36 -3.13 13.75
N ARG A 136 -5.02 -3.10 12.59
CA ARG A 136 -5.08 -4.24 11.67
C ARG A 136 -3.72 -4.48 11.01
N TYR A 137 -3.04 -3.43 10.56
CA TYR A 137 -1.72 -3.57 9.96
C TYR A 137 -0.67 -4.01 10.98
N LEU A 138 -0.70 -3.50 12.21
CA LEU A 138 0.15 -4.00 13.30
C LEU A 138 -0.13 -5.47 13.64
N LEU A 139 -1.39 -5.91 13.60
CA LEU A 139 -1.72 -7.31 13.85
C LEU A 139 -1.10 -8.20 12.77
N ASN A 140 -1.22 -7.81 11.50
CA ASN A 140 -0.60 -8.51 10.37
C ASN A 140 0.94 -8.51 10.50
N ALA A 141 1.55 -7.38 10.88
CA ALA A 141 2.99 -7.29 11.12
C ALA A 141 3.44 -8.30 12.18
N GLY A 142 2.75 -8.34 13.33
CA GLY A 142 3.07 -9.28 14.40
C GLY A 142 2.93 -10.74 13.97
N GLN A 143 1.90 -11.08 13.17
CA GLN A 143 1.72 -12.43 12.64
C GLN A 143 2.86 -12.81 11.68
N ALA A 144 3.21 -11.93 10.75
CA ALA A 144 4.29 -12.15 9.81
C ALA A 144 5.66 -12.28 10.52
N TYR A 145 5.94 -11.46 11.53
CA TYR A 145 7.12 -11.62 12.38
C TYR A 145 7.14 -12.95 13.13
N GLU A 146 6.00 -13.38 13.70
CA GLU A 146 5.92 -14.64 14.42
C GLU A 146 6.16 -15.84 13.50
N GLU A 147 5.63 -15.81 12.28
CA GLU A 147 5.87 -16.83 11.25
C GLU A 147 7.31 -16.81 10.73
N ALA A 148 7.95 -15.63 10.68
CA ALA A 148 9.38 -15.49 10.39
C ALA A 148 10.30 -15.92 11.55
N GLY A 149 9.75 -16.30 12.71
CA GLY A 149 10.50 -16.64 13.92
C GLY A 149 11.08 -15.44 14.66
N GLN A 150 10.72 -14.22 14.27
CA GLN A 150 11.12 -12.96 14.92
C GLN A 150 10.19 -12.66 16.10
N TYR A 151 10.23 -13.49 17.13
CA TYR A 151 9.24 -13.47 18.22
C TYR A 151 9.25 -12.18 19.04
N GLU A 152 10.42 -11.56 19.23
CA GLU A 152 10.53 -10.26 19.90
C GLU A 152 9.77 -9.18 19.14
N ALA A 153 10.05 -9.02 17.84
CA ALA A 153 9.38 -8.04 17.00
C ALA A 153 7.86 -8.32 16.92
N ALA A 154 7.46 -9.59 16.89
CA ALA A 154 6.04 -9.96 16.95
C ALA A 154 5.37 -9.47 18.24
N MET A 155 6.01 -9.71 19.39
CA MET A 155 5.49 -9.28 20.70
C MET A 155 5.40 -7.75 20.78
N ASP A 156 6.38 -7.03 20.23
CA ASP A 156 6.39 -5.56 20.21
C ASP A 156 5.24 -5.02 19.36
N ALA A 157 5.03 -5.55 18.16
CA ALA A 157 3.91 -5.17 17.30
C ALA A 157 2.55 -5.41 17.99
N TYR A 158 2.38 -6.55 18.66
CA TYR A 158 1.16 -6.83 19.42
C TYR A 158 0.98 -5.91 20.63
N GLN A 159 2.07 -5.59 21.33
CA GLN A 159 2.02 -4.68 22.47
C GLN A 159 1.61 -3.27 22.06
N ARG A 160 2.12 -2.77 20.93
CA ARG A 160 1.68 -1.49 20.35
C ARG A 160 0.18 -1.43 20.11
N ILE A 161 -0.45 -2.53 19.67
CA ILE A 161 -1.92 -2.57 19.53
C ILE A 161 -2.62 -2.34 20.86
N GLN A 162 -2.13 -2.96 21.94
CA GLN A 162 -2.73 -2.84 23.27
C GLN A 162 -2.53 -1.44 23.86
N GLU A 163 -1.39 -0.80 23.59
CA GLU A 163 -1.04 0.52 24.13
C GLU A 163 -1.65 1.67 23.32
N GLU A 164 -1.56 1.61 21.99
CA GLU A 164 -1.99 2.68 21.08
C GLU A 164 -3.48 2.54 20.70
N TYR A 165 -4.01 1.31 20.65
CA TYR A 165 -5.38 1.02 20.16
C TYR A 165 -6.18 0.08 21.09
N PRO A 166 -6.28 0.35 22.41
CA PRO A 166 -6.90 -0.56 23.38
C PRO A 166 -8.39 -0.85 23.12
N GLU A 167 -9.10 0.05 22.43
CA GLU A 167 -10.53 -0.09 22.10
C GLU A 167 -10.78 -0.78 20.75
N SER A 168 -9.72 -1.17 20.02
CA SER A 168 -9.85 -1.83 18.72
C SER A 168 -10.23 -3.31 18.87
N ASP A 169 -10.93 -3.86 17.86
CA ASP A 169 -11.25 -5.29 17.79
C ASP A 169 -9.99 -6.18 17.78
N GLN A 170 -8.84 -5.61 17.40
CA GLN A 170 -7.56 -6.30 17.35
C GLN A 170 -6.89 -6.41 18.72
N ALA A 171 -7.21 -5.56 19.71
CA ALA A 171 -6.52 -5.52 21.00
C ALA A 171 -6.59 -6.86 21.76
N THR A 172 -7.77 -7.50 21.80
CA THR A 172 -7.93 -8.81 22.43
C THR A 172 -7.15 -9.91 21.71
N LYS A 173 -7.09 -9.88 20.37
CA LYS A 173 -6.31 -10.84 19.59
C LYS A 173 -4.81 -10.64 19.80
N ALA A 174 -4.37 -9.39 19.84
CA ALA A 174 -2.98 -9.02 20.08
C ALA A 174 -2.48 -9.55 21.42
N GLU A 175 -3.30 -9.45 22.49
CA GLU A 175 -2.97 -10.04 23.80
C GLU A 175 -2.69 -11.55 23.69
N GLN A 176 -3.59 -12.28 23.04
CA GLN A 176 -3.48 -13.73 22.87
C GLN A 176 -2.25 -14.10 22.03
N TYR A 177 -2.00 -13.36 20.94
CA TYR A 177 -0.88 -13.64 20.05
C TYR A 177 0.46 -13.25 20.68
N ARG A 178 0.52 -12.19 21.48
CA ARG A 178 1.70 -11.84 22.28
C ARG A 178 2.08 -12.95 23.25
N ALA A 179 1.11 -13.50 23.99
CA ALA A 179 1.34 -14.64 24.88
C ALA A 179 1.81 -15.88 24.10
N ARG A 180 1.24 -16.14 22.92
CA ARG A 180 1.67 -17.24 22.03
C ARG A 180 3.12 -17.06 21.56
N ALA A 181 3.47 -15.87 21.08
CA ALA A 181 4.81 -15.55 20.60
C ALA A 181 5.85 -15.69 21.73
N GLU A 182 5.53 -15.24 22.96
CA GLU A 182 6.40 -15.42 24.12
C GLU A 182 6.67 -16.90 24.41
N MET A 183 5.65 -17.75 24.34
CA MET A 183 5.81 -19.19 24.53
C MET A 183 6.64 -19.85 23.43
N ARG A 184 6.49 -19.42 22.17
CA ARG A 184 7.31 -19.89 21.05
C ARG A 184 8.77 -19.49 21.20
N LYS A 185 9.03 -18.24 21.60
CA LYS A 185 10.37 -17.76 21.95
C LYS A 185 11.04 -18.64 23.01
N LYS A 186 10.37 -18.87 24.14
CA LYS A 186 10.90 -19.71 25.24
C LYS A 186 11.26 -21.12 24.77
N ARG A 187 10.42 -21.72 23.91
CA ARG A 187 10.69 -23.04 23.33
C ARG A 187 11.92 -23.02 22.42
N ALA A 188 12.03 -22.01 21.56
CA ALA A 188 13.18 -21.87 20.64
C ALA A 188 14.50 -21.61 21.38
N THR A 189 14.49 -20.93 22.53
CA THR A 189 15.70 -20.73 23.35
C THR A 189 16.07 -21.92 24.23
N SER A 190 15.17 -22.91 24.36
CA SER A 190 15.38 -24.11 25.18
C SER A 190 15.81 -25.34 24.36
N SER A 191 15.84 -25.23 23.04
CA SER A 191 16.28 -26.25 22.07
C SER A 191 17.68 -25.95 21.57
#